data_AF-A0A9D2IN42-F1
#
_entry.id   AF-A0A9D2IN42-F1
#
_cell.length_a   1.000
_cell.length_b   1.000
_cell.length_c   1.000
_cell.angle_alpha   90.00
_cell.angle_beta   90.00
_cell.angle_gamma   90.00
#
_symmetry.space_group_name_H-M   'P 1'
#
loop_
_entity.id
_entity.type
_entity.pdbx_description
1 polymer ?
#
loop_
_entity_poly.entity_id
_entity_poly.type
_entity_poly.pdbx_seq_one_letter_code
_entity_poly.pdbx_strand_id
1 'polypeptide(L)' 'MEQKSSLKKQIEFYREYIQRNPSWQLVAAYFDTASGLQSNHRPGYQQMLQDCRKKKIDLI' A
#
# COMPACT_ATOMS: atom_id res chain seq x y z
N MET A 1 8.25 -8.84 -18.32
CA MET A 1 6.90 -8.60 -17.76
C MET A 1 6.75 -9.18 -16.34
N GLU A 2 7.84 -9.26 -15.55
CA GLU A 2 7.85 -9.96 -14.26
C GLU A 2 7.48 -9.09 -13.05
N GLN A 3 7.70 -7.77 -13.12
CA GLN A 3 7.41 -6.83 -12.04
C GLN A 3 5.92 -6.78 -11.65
N LYS A 4 5.00 -7.12 -12.57
CA LYS A 4 3.55 -7.14 -12.29
C LYS A 4 3.12 -8.36 -11.46
N SER A 5 3.88 -9.46 -11.51
CA SER A 5 3.52 -10.72 -10.83
C SER A 5 3.85 -10.68 -9.34
N SER A 6 5.03 -10.17 -8.97
CA SER A 6 5.43 -10.03 -7.57
C SER A 6 4.54 -9.03 -6.82
N LEU A 7 4.25 -7.88 -7.43
CA LEU A 7 3.38 -6.87 -6.83
C LEU A 7 1.96 -7.40 -6.62
N LYS A 8 1.39 -8.10 -7.61
CA LYS A 8 0.04 -8.69 -7.48
C LYS A 8 0.00 -9.72 -6.33
N LYS A 9 1.02 -10.57 -6.23
CA LYS A 9 1.13 -11.56 -5.13
C LYS A 9 1.25 -10.88 -3.76
N GLN A 10 2.03 -9.81 -3.65
CA GLN A 10 2.16 -9.04 -2.41
C GLN A 10 0.82 -8.43 -1.99
N ILE A 11 0.10 -7.81 -2.93
CA ILE A 11 -1.23 -7.24 -2.66
C ILE A 11 -2.21 -8.32 -2.19
N GLU A 12 -2.24 -9.46 -2.88
CA GLU A 12 -3.13 -10.58 -2.54
C GLU A 12 -2.82 -11.15 -1.16
N PHE A 13 -1.54 -11.41 -0.85
CA PHE A 13 -1.11 -11.90 0.44
C PHE A 13 -1.53 -10.98 1.60
N TYR A 14 -1.25 -9.67 1.49
CA TYR A 14 -1.61 -8.73 2.54
C TYR A 14 -3.11 -8.51 2.65
N ARG A 15 -3.84 -8.56 1.53
CA ARG A 15 -5.30 -8.49 1.56
C ARG A 15 -5.90 -9.66 2.34
N GLU A 16 -5.44 -10.88 2.08
CA GLU A 16 -5.88 -12.06 2.83
C GLU A 16 -5.45 -11.98 4.30
N TYR A 17 -4.23 -11.56 4.58
CA TYR A 17 -3.71 -11.44 5.95
C TYR A 17 -4.56 -10.48 6.78
N ILE A 18 -4.92 -9.31 6.23
CA ILE A 18 -5.80 -8.35 6.89
C ILE A 18 -7.21 -8.92 7.06
N GLN A 19 -7.76 -9.56 6.02
CA GLN A 19 -9.11 -10.15 6.07
C GLN A 19 -9.24 -11.27 7.10
N ARG A 20 -8.15 -11.97 7.44
CA ARG A 20 -8.16 -13.00 8.50
C ARG A 20 -8.28 -12.42 9.90
N ASN A 21 -8.03 -11.12 10.09
CA ASN A 21 -8.23 -10.44 11.36
C ASN A 21 -9.51 -9.60 11.31
N PRO A 22 -10.61 -10.01 11.97
CA PRO A 22 -11.88 -9.27 11.94
C PRO A 22 -11.81 -7.91 12.64
N SER A 23 -10.76 -7.65 13.43
CA SER A 23 -10.53 -6.36 14.07
C SER A 23 -9.94 -5.32 13.12
N TRP A 24 -9.50 -5.73 11.93
CA TRP A 24 -8.85 -4.87 10.96
C TRP A 24 -9.73 -4.68 9.72
N GLN A 25 -9.73 -3.45 9.21
CA GLN A 25 -10.38 -3.11 7.95
C GLN A 25 -9.32 -2.58 6.99
N LEU A 26 -9.28 -3.14 5.78
CA LEU A 26 -8.42 -2.59 4.73
C LEU A 26 -8.99 -1.24 4.27
N VAL A 27 -8.27 -0.15 4.57
CA VAL A 27 -8.67 1.22 4.18
C VAL A 27 -8.21 1.55 2.76
N ALA A 28 -6.94 1.30 2.44
CA ALA A 28 -6.36 1.54 1.12
C ALA A 28 -5.05 0.75 0.95
N ALA A 29 -4.65 0.52 -0.31
CA ALA A 29 -3.33 0.00 -0.65
C ALA A 29 -2.57 1.06 -1.46
N TYR A 30 -1.38 1.44 -1.00
CA TYR A 30 -0.54 2.46 -1.63
C TYR A 30 0.67 1.79 -2.28
N PHE A 31 0.93 2.10 -3.55
CA PHE A 31 2.10 1.61 -4.27
C PHE A 31 2.69 2.71 -5.15
N ASP A 32 4.01 2.69 -5.30
CA ASP A 32 4.75 3.54 -6.23
C ASP A 32 5.50 2.64 -7.21
N THR A 33 5.56 3.03 -8.49
CA THR A 33 6.31 2.32 -9.53
C THR A 33 7.71 2.91 -9.76
N ALA A 34 8.16 3.81 -8.89
CA ALA A 34 9.46 4.46 -9.01
C ALA A 34 10.59 3.50 -8.58
N SER A 35 11.67 3.45 -9.36
CA SER A 35 12.91 2.79 -8.91
C SER A 35 13.58 3.65 -7.84
N GLY A 36 14.26 3.03 -6.88
CA GLY A 36 14.89 3.73 -5.73
C GLY A 36 15.96 4.79 -6.09
N LEU A 37 16.25 4.97 -7.39
CA LEU A 37 17.23 5.93 -7.91
C LEU A 37 16.58 7.14 -8.61
N GLN A 38 15.30 7.07 -9.01
CA GLN A 38 14.61 8.21 -9.61
C GLN A 38 13.50 8.68 -8.67
N SER A 39 13.69 9.89 -8.15
CA SER A 39 12.82 10.59 -7.18
C SER A 39 11.67 11.33 -7.86
N ASN A 40 11.17 10.83 -8.99
CA ASN A 40 9.99 11.35 -9.66
C ASN A 40 8.76 10.96 -8.83
N HIS A 41 8.46 11.85 -7.87
CA HIS A 41 7.27 12.01 -7.04
C HIS A 41 6.55 10.70 -6.71
N ARG A 42 6.60 10.26 -5.45
CA ARG A 42 5.93 9.05 -4.96
C ARG A 42 4.46 9.34 -4.58
N PRO A 43 3.49 9.30 -5.51
CA PRO A 43 2.12 9.71 -5.22
C PRO A 43 1.45 8.79 -4.19
N GLY A 44 1.76 7.49 -4.21
CA GLY A 44 1.20 6.54 -3.25
C GLY A 44 1.64 6.86 -1.84
N TYR A 45 2.93 7.14 -1.65
CA TYR A 45 3.47 7.56 -0.37
C TYR A 45 2.88 8.89 0.12
N GLN A 46 2.72 9.89 -0.74
CA GLN A 46 2.11 11.17 -0.37
C GLN A 46 0.64 11.00 0.04
N GLN A 47 -0.12 10.17 -0.68
CA GLN A 47 -1.51 9.87 -0.33
C GLN A 47 -1.61 9.15 1.02
N MET A 48 -0.74 8.17 1.29
CA MET A 48 -0.66 7.50 2.59
C MET A 48 -0.45 8.51 3.73
N LEU A 49 0.51 9.43 3.59
CA LEU A 49 0.76 10.47 4.59
C LEU A 49 -0.46 11.37 4.82
N GLN A 50 -1.19 11.72 3.76
CA GLN A 50 -2.41 12.52 3.90
C GLN A 50 -3.51 11.77 4.64
N ASP A 51 -3.70 10.49 4.37
CA ASP A 51 -4.72 9.68 5.05
C ASP A 51 -4.34 9.41 6.51
N CYS A 52 -3.05 9.25 6.83
CA CYS A 52 -2.55 9.26 8.22
C CYS A 52 -2.84 10.59 8.93
N ARG A 53 -2.55 11.73 8.29
CA ARG A 53 -2.83 13.06 8.85
C ARG A 53 -4.32 13.29 9.09
N LYS A 54 -5.18 12.69 8.27
CA LYS A 54 -6.65 12.69 8.42
C LYS A 54 -7.15 11.66 9.45
N LYS A 55 -6.26 10.92 10.12
CA LYS A 55 -6.59 9.84 11.07
C LYS A 55 -7.52 8.78 10.48
N LYS A 56 -7.35 8.48 9.19
CA LYS A 56 -8.09 7.40 8.52
C LYS A 56 -7.41 6.04 8.65
N ILE A 57 -6.15 6.02 9.07
CA ILE A 57 -5.30 4.83 9.14
C ILE A 57 -4.70 4.81 10.55
N ASP A 58 -4.98 3.74 11.28
CA ASP A 58 -4.43 3.50 12.61
C ASP A 58 -3.19 2.58 12.58
N LEU A 59 -3.00 1.84 11.48
CA LEU A 59 -1.91 0.87 11.29
C LEU A 59 -1.43 0.86 9.83
N ILE A 60 -0.11 0.88 9.61
CA ILE A 60 0.56 0.73 8.30
C ILE A 60 1.36 -0.57 8.29
#